data_AF-A0A356BWM6-F1
#
_entry.id   AF-A0A356BWM6-F1
#
_cell.length_a   1.000
_cell.length_b   1.000
_cell.length_c   1.000
_cell.angle_alpha   90.00
_cell.angle_beta   90.00
_cell.angle_gamma   90.00
#
_symmetry.space_group_name_H-M   'P 1'
#
loop_
_entity.id
_entity.type
_entity.pdbx_description
1 polymer ?
#
loop_
_entity_poly.entity_id
_entity_poly.type
_entity_poly.pdbx_seq_one_letter_code
_entity_poly.pdbx_strand_id
1 'polypeptide(L)'
;MIWSLILILVPFLGAAVLPRFRDVRSQSLVGIGVGALGLLASIMNFLAFRSQGVLNWQLGSLGVFEPAFRLDGLSTLFSIFTAFVWLISGIYMYTY
;
A
#
# COMPACT_ATOMS: atom_id res chain seq x y z
N MET A 1 -10.37 8.15 -3.49
CA MET A 1 -9.59 7.01 -2.93
C MET A 1 -8.67 6.35 -3.97
N ILE A 2 -8.17 7.10 -4.96
CA ILE A 2 -7.28 6.51 -5.98
C ILE A 2 -5.94 6.06 -5.40
N TRP A 3 -5.43 6.76 -4.38
CA TRP A 3 -4.24 6.36 -3.64
C TRP A 3 -4.44 5.02 -2.91
N SER A 4 -5.64 4.71 -2.44
CA SER A 4 -5.98 3.41 -1.86
C SER A 4 -5.90 2.27 -2.88
N LEU A 5 -6.22 2.53 -4.16
CA LEU A 5 -6.03 1.53 -5.22
C LEU A 5 -4.55 1.19 -5.41
N ILE A 6 -3.66 2.17 -5.29
CA ILE A 6 -2.21 1.95 -5.36
C ILE A 6 -1.77 1.03 -4.21
N LEU A 7 -2.27 1.27 -3.00
CA LEU A 7 -1.98 0.41 -1.83
C LEU A 7 -2.47 -1.03 -2.00
N ILE A 8 -3.55 -1.23 -2.75
CA ILE A 8 -4.09 -2.56 -3.03
C ILE A 8 -3.29 -3.21 -4.15
N LEU A 9 -3.12 -2.55 -5.30
CA LEU A 9 -2.62 -3.18 -6.52
C LEU A 9 -1.09 -3.30 -6.57
N VAL A 10 -0.35 -2.31 -6.09
CA VAL A 10 1.12 -2.28 -6.23
C VAL A 10 1.80 -3.47 -5.54
N PRO A 11 1.40 -3.91 -4.33
CA PRO A 11 1.96 -5.12 -3.72
C PRO A 11 1.77 -6.37 -4.58
N PHE A 12 0.58 -6.57 -5.16
CA PHE A 12 0.30 -7.72 -6.02
C PHE A 12 1.09 -7.66 -7.34
N LEU A 13 1.18 -6.48 -7.95
CA LEU A 13 1.98 -6.30 -9.16
C LEU A 13 3.47 -6.52 -8.89
N GLY A 14 3.98 -6.00 -7.77
CA GLY A 14 5.34 -6.25 -7.32
C GLY A 14 5.62 -7.73 -7.13
N ALA A 15 4.72 -8.43 -6.42
CA ALA A 15 4.81 -9.86 -6.20
C ALA A 15 4.77 -10.67 -7.51
N ALA A 16 3.93 -10.27 -8.47
CA ALA A 16 3.84 -10.93 -9.78
C ALA A 16 5.12 -10.78 -10.62
N VAL A 17 5.90 -9.72 -10.39
CA VAL A 17 7.16 -9.47 -11.10
C VAL A 17 8.35 -10.19 -10.43
N LEU A 18 8.28 -10.48 -9.12
CA LEU A 18 9.37 -11.15 -8.37
C LEU A 18 9.96 -12.41 -9.05
N PRO A 19 9.17 -13.33 -9.64
CA PRO A 19 9.71 -14.54 -10.28
C PRO A 19 10.65 -14.26 -11.45
N ARG A 20 10.64 -13.04 -12.01
CA ARG A 20 11.58 -12.65 -13.08
C ARG A 20 13.00 -12.41 -12.58
N PHE A 21 13.17 -12.21 -11.27
CA PHE A 21 14.46 -11.95 -10.64
C PHE A 21 14.92 -13.19 -9.87
N ARG A 22 16.12 -13.68 -10.19
CA ARG A 22 16.69 -14.88 -9.54
C ARG A 22 17.53 -14.55 -8.30
N ASP A 23 18.10 -13.35 -8.26
CA ASP A 23 18.95 -12.90 -7.17
C ASP A 23 18.15 -12.18 -6.09
N VAL A 24 18.43 -12.51 -4.83
CA VAL A 24 17.80 -11.89 -3.64
C VAL A 24 17.93 -10.38 -3.70
N ARG A 25 19.08 -9.87 -4.12
CA ARG A 25 19.35 -8.43 -4.20
C ARG A 25 18.41 -7.70 -5.17
N SER A 26 18.11 -8.30 -6.32
CA SER A 26 17.16 -7.75 -7.29
C SER A 26 15.72 -7.84 -6.79
N GLN A 27 15.36 -8.92 -6.09
CA GLN A 27 14.05 -9.04 -5.43
C GLN A 27 13.87 -7.99 -4.33
N SER A 28 14.92 -7.71 -3.53
CA SER A 28 14.93 -6.65 -2.53
C SER A 28 14.75 -5.27 -3.17
N LEU A 29 15.35 -4.99 -4.33
CA LEU A 29 15.12 -3.74 -5.06
C LEU A 29 13.65 -3.55 -5.49
N VAL A 30 13.00 -4.63 -5.95
CA VAL A 30 11.56 -4.60 -6.25
C VAL A 30 10.77 -4.31 -4.97
N GLY A 31 11.10 -4.98 -3.87
CA GLY A 31 10.48 -4.77 -2.56
C GLY A 31 10.62 -3.32 -2.07
N ILE A 32 11.81 -2.72 -2.22
CA ILE A 32 12.07 -1.30 -1.90
C ILE A 32 11.18 -0.39 -2.76
N GLY A 33 11.11 -0.65 -4.07
CA GLY A 33 10.27 0.14 -4.97
C GLY A 33 8.79 0.07 -4.61
N VAL A 34 8.28 -1.14 -4.35
CA VAL A 34 6.90 -1.37 -3.88
C VAL A 34 6.64 -0.66 -2.55
N GLY A 35 7.56 -0.79 -1.60
CA GLY A 35 7.47 -0.14 -0.28
C GLY A 35 7.47 1.38 -0.38
N ALA A 36 8.32 1.96 -1.23
CA ALA A 36 8.38 3.40 -1.45
C ALA A 36 7.08 3.94 -2.08
N LEU A 37 6.55 3.26 -3.10
CA LEU A 37 5.26 3.61 -3.71
C LEU A 37 4.11 3.48 -2.71
N GLY A 38 4.12 2.42 -1.90
CA GLY A 38 3.14 2.21 -0.82
C GLY A 38 3.20 3.30 0.24
N LEU A 39 4.40 3.75 0.61
CA LEU A 39 4.58 4.83 1.59
C LEU A 39 4.05 6.15 1.04
N LEU A 40 4.38 6.49 -0.21
CA LEU A 40 3.87 7.70 -0.87
C LEU A 40 2.35 7.67 -0.96
N ALA A 41 1.75 6.55 -1.39
CA ALA A 41 0.29 6.41 -1.46
C ALA A 41 -0.36 6.51 -0.08
N SER A 42 0.27 5.99 0.96
CA SER A 42 -0.21 6.11 2.35
C SER A 42 -0.19 7.55 2.85
N ILE A 43 0.87 8.30 2.55
CA ILE A 43 0.98 9.73 2.86
C ILE A 43 -0.13 10.51 2.13
N MET A 44 -0.34 10.24 0.83
CA MET A 44 -1.39 10.91 0.06
C MET A 44 -2.80 10.61 0.59
N ASN A 45 -3.05 9.38 1.05
CA ASN A 45 -4.30 9.02 1.73
C ASN A 45 -4.49 9.75 3.06
N PHE A 46 -3.43 9.91 3.85
CA PHE A 46 -3.48 10.70 5.08
C PHE A 46 -3.77 12.18 4.80
N LEU A 47 -3.15 12.78 3.78
CA LEU A 47 -3.44 14.15 3.36
C LEU A 47 -4.89 14.30 2.86
N ALA A 48 -5.40 13.32 2.12
CA ALA A 48 -6.79 13.28 1.70
C ALA A 48 -7.75 13.20 2.91
N PHE A 49 -7.45 12.33 3.89
CA PHE A 49 -8.22 12.25 5.14
C PHE A 49 -8.18 13.58 5.92
N ARG A 50 -7.02 14.23 6.01
CA ARG A 50 -6.87 15.51 6.70
C ARG A 50 -7.67 16.64 6.06
N SER A 51 -7.92 16.58 4.75
CA SER A 51 -8.68 17.60 4.01
C SER A 51 -10.19 17.33 3.96
N GLN A 52 -10.61 16.07 3.89
CA GLN A 52 -12.00 15.68 3.63
C GLN A 52 -12.66 14.90 4.77
N GLY A 53 -11.91 14.55 5.82
CA GLY A 53 -12.36 13.67 6.88
C GLY A 53 -12.41 12.21 6.45
N VAL A 54 -13.35 11.44 7.00
CA VAL A 54 -13.49 10.01 6.72
C VAL A 54 -13.93 9.80 5.27
N LEU A 55 -13.16 9.01 4.51
CA LEU A 55 -13.49 8.64 3.14
C LEU A 55 -14.10 7.23 3.11
N ASN A 56 -15.22 7.06 2.44
CA ASN A 56 -15.86 5.76 2.24
C ASN A 56 -15.99 5.49 0.74
N TRP A 57 -15.63 4.28 0.32
CA TRP A 57 -15.86 3.78 -1.02
C TRP A 57 -16.61 2.47 -0.95
N GLN A 58 -17.85 2.49 -1.44
CA GLN A 58 -18.72 1.33 -1.55
C GLN A 58 -18.60 0.78 -2.97
N LEU A 59 -18.31 -0.50 -3.08
CA LEU A 59 -18.46 -1.24 -4.34
C LEU A 59 -19.90 -1.75 -4.40
N GLY A 60 -20.62 -1.39 -5.46
CA GLY A 60 -22.04 -1.71 -5.62
C GLY A 60 -22.33 -3.19 -5.33
N SER A 61 -23.40 -3.44 -4.58
CA SER A 61 -23.76 -4.76 -4.06
C SER A 61 -25.24 -5.05 -4.22
N LEU A 62 -25.58 -6.35 -4.31
CA LEU A 62 -26.95 -6.87 -4.30
C LEU A 62 -27.56 -6.98 -2.88
N GLY A 63 -26.99 -6.30 -1.88
CA GLY A 63 -27.63 -6.03 -0.59
C GLY A 63 -27.33 -7.03 0.55
N VAL A 64 -26.51 -8.07 0.33
CA VAL A 64 -26.15 -9.04 1.39
C VAL A 64 -24.72 -8.83 1.90
N PHE A 65 -23.76 -8.60 1.00
CA PHE A 65 -22.38 -8.27 1.35
C PHE A 65 -21.96 -7.05 0.55
N GLU A 66 -21.72 -5.93 1.23
CA GLU A 66 -21.30 -4.69 0.58
C GLU A 66 -19.82 -4.44 0.91
N PRO A 67 -18.90 -4.66 -0.04
CA PRO A 67 -17.50 -4.33 0.17
C PRO A 67 -17.38 -2.81 0.30
N ALA A 68 -17.16 -2.36 1.52
CA ALA A 68 -16.94 -0.96 1.85
C ALA A 68 -15.50 -0.75 2.32
N PHE A 69 -14.77 0.08 1.59
CA PHE A 69 -13.48 0.59 2.03
C PHE A 69 -13.70 1.89 2.79
N ARG A 70 -13.47 1.84 4.11
CA ARG A 70 -13.48 3.01 4.98
C ARG A 70 -12.05 3.43 5.30
N LEU A 71 -11.77 4.70 5.12
CA LEU A 71 -10.46 5.29 5.33
C LEU A 71 -10.59 6.42 6.35
N ASP A 72 -10.27 6.08 7.59
CA ASP A 72 -10.33 6.95 8.76
C ASP A 72 -8.93 7.26 9.33
N GLY A 73 -8.88 8.03 10.42
CA GLY A 73 -7.62 8.46 11.02
C GLY A 73 -6.75 7.30 11.49
N LEU A 74 -7.36 6.25 12.04
CA LEU A 74 -6.63 5.06 12.48
C LEU A 74 -6.08 4.27 11.29
N SER A 75 -6.90 4.05 10.26
CA SER A 75 -6.50 3.33 9.05
C SER A 75 -5.38 4.04 8.29
N THR A 76 -5.41 5.37 8.23
CA THR A 76 -4.36 6.16 7.55
C THR A 76 -3.03 6.10 8.28
N LEU A 77 -3.03 6.27 9.60
CA LEU A 77 -1.81 6.17 10.42
C LEU A 77 -1.22 4.75 10.36
N PHE A 78 -2.08 3.74 10.45
CA PHE A 78 -1.66 2.34 10.31
C PHE A 78 -1.07 2.06 8.91
N SER A 79 -1.69 2.60 7.86
CA SER A 79 -1.18 2.49 6.48
C SER A 79 0.22 3.09 6.34
N ILE A 80 0.46 4.29 6.89
CA ILE A 80 1.80 4.92 6.86
C ILE A 80 2.81 4.06 7.61
N PHE A 81 2.45 3.62 8.83
CA PHE A 81 3.35 2.81 9.66
C PHE A 81 3.75 1.50 8.96
N THR A 82 2.76 0.76 8.46
CA THR A 82 3.00 -0.52 7.77
C THR A 82 3.82 -0.34 6.50
N ALA A 83 3.50 0.66 5.68
CA ALA A 83 4.27 0.95 4.47
C ALA A 83 5.73 1.35 4.78
N PHE A 84 5.95 2.09 5.86
CA PHE A 84 7.29 2.44 6.32
C PHE A 84 8.08 1.19 6.76
N VAL A 85 7.48 0.32 7.58
CA VAL A 85 8.10 -0.94 8.02
C VAL A 85 8.48 -1.82 6.82
N TRP A 86 7.59 -1.93 5.83
CA TRP A 86 7.86 -2.68 4.60
C TRP A 86 9.04 -2.10 3.80
N LEU A 87 9.11 -0.78 3.65
CA LEU A 87 10.23 -0.12 2.99
C LEU A 87 11.55 -0.40 3.71
N ILE A 88 11.57 -0.23 5.04
CA ILE A 88 12.77 -0.49 5.85
C ILE A 88 13.19 -1.96 5.76
N SER A 89 12.24 -2.90 5.80
CA SER A 89 12.51 -4.32 5.62
C SER A 89 13.15 -4.61 4.25
N GLY A 90 12.65 -4.01 3.17
CA GLY A 90 13.26 -4.14 1.84
C GLY A 90 14.69 -3.59 1.77
N ILE A 91 14.95 -2.43 2.39
CA ILE A 91 16.30 -1.84 2.47
C ILE A 91 17.24 -2.75 3.26
N TYR A 92 16.76 -3.30 4.37
CA TYR A 92 17.52 -4.23 5.19
C TYR A 92 17.90 -5.50 4.40
N MET A 93 16.94 -6.12 3.71
CA MET A 93 17.17 -7.30 2.86
C MET A 93 18.09 -7.05 1.65
N TYR A 94 18.28 -5.80 1.25
CA TYR A 94 19.26 -5.46 0.20
C TYR A 94 20.68 -5.41 0.73
N THR A 95 20.84 -5.14 2.03
CA THR A 95 22.12 -4.90 2.70
C THR A 95 22.64 -6.16 3.40
N TYR A 96 21.75 -7.01 3.88
CA TYR A 96 22.05 -8.33 4.46
C TYR A 96 22.48 -9.33 3.39
#